data_AF-A0A1F6LMG7-F1
#
_entry.id   AF-A0A1F6LMG7-F1
#
_cell.length_a   1.000
_cell.length_b   1.000
_cell.length_c   1.000
_cell.angle_alpha   90.00
_cell.angle_beta   90.00
_cell.angle_gamma   90.00
#
_symmetry.space_group_name_H-M   'P 1'
#
loop_
_entity.id
_entity.type
_entity.pdbx_description
1 polymer ?
#
loop_
_entity_poly.entity_id
_entity_poly.type
_entity_poly.pdbx_seq_one_letter_code
_entity_poly.pdbx_strand_id
1 'polypeptide(L)' 'MKYFNYRKVAREAKIPAGKLDKLRHSIRDEFPTDDMMYELHLLRACMAIKDGYITVDEALKSESPVKA' A
#
# COMPACT_ATOMS: atom_id res chain seq x y z
N MET A 1 13.49 3.83 3.29
CA MET A 1 13.09 3.71 1.88
C MET A 1 14.32 3.41 1.09
N LYS A 2 14.53 2.13 0.81
CA LYS A 2 15.79 1.63 0.25
C LYS A 2 15.61 1.12 -1.18
N TYR A 3 14.38 0.76 -1.57
CA TYR A 3 14.06 0.13 -2.84
C TYR A 3 12.98 0.88 -3.63
N PHE A 4 11.87 1.27 -3.01
CA PHE A 4 10.76 1.94 -3.71
C PHE A 4 10.24 3.18 -2.98
N ASN A 5 10.03 4.27 -3.74
CA ASN A 5 9.49 5.52 -3.20
C ASN A 5 7.96 5.59 -3.36
N TYR A 6 7.23 4.77 -2.58
CA TYR A 6 5.76 4.79 -2.57
C TYR A 6 5.18 6.12 -2.06
N ARG A 7 5.93 6.91 -1.26
CA ARG A 7 5.46 8.22 -0.76
C ARG A 7 5.18 9.20 -1.88
N LYS A 8 6.02 9.20 -2.93
CA LYS A 8 5.79 10.04 -4.11
C LYS A 8 4.46 9.67 -4.77
N VAL A 9 4.22 8.37 -4.99
CA VAL A 9 2.99 7.87 -5.62
C VAL A 9 1.77 8.10 -4.73
N ALA A 10 1.87 7.86 -3.42
CA ALA A 10 0.79 8.13 -2.47
C ALA A 10 0.35 9.60 -2.48
N ARG A 11 1.31 10.53 -2.61
CA ARG A 11 1.02 11.96 -2.74
C ARG A 11 0.34 12.29 -4.07
N GLU A 12 0.80 11.70 -5.16
CA GLU A 12 0.17 11.86 -6.49
C GLU A 12 -1.25 11.28 -6.52
N ALA A 13 -1.47 10.17 -5.83
CA ALA A 13 -2.75 9.51 -5.63
C ALA A 13 -3.67 10.24 -4.63
N LYS A 14 -3.21 11.36 -4.03
CA LYS A 14 -3.93 12.14 -3.02
C LYS A 14 -4.44 11.30 -1.84
N ILE A 15 -3.67 10.28 -1.43
CA ILE A 15 -4.03 9.41 -0.31
C ILE A 15 -3.87 10.22 0.99
N PRO A 16 -4.92 10.32 1.84
CA PRO A 16 -4.80 10.97 3.14
C PRO A 16 -3.76 10.27 4.02
N ALA A 17 -2.92 11.04 4.72
CA ALA A 17 -1.84 10.50 5.55
C ALA A 17 -2.33 9.44 6.56
N GLY A 18 -3.48 9.67 7.20
CA GLY A 18 -4.06 8.70 8.14
C GLY A 18 -4.51 7.38 7.50
N LYS A 19 -4.90 7.38 6.23
CA LYS A 19 -5.20 6.11 5.51
C LYS A 19 -3.91 5.44 5.02
N LEU A 20 -2.94 6.23 4.59
CA LEU A 20 -1.62 5.70 4.21
C LEU A 20 -0.95 4.99 5.39
N ASP A 21 -1.00 5.55 6.60
CA ASP A 21 -0.41 4.90 7.78
C ASP A 21 -1.10 3.60 8.16
N LYS A 22 -2.41 3.48 7.95
CA LYS A 22 -3.13 2.20 8.11
C LYS A 22 -2.65 1.17 7.09
N LEU A 23 -2.55 1.57 5.82
CA LEU A 23 -2.04 0.72 4.75
C LEU A 23 -0.61 0.24 5.05
N ARG A 24 0.23 1.14 5.59
CA ARG A 24 1.60 0.82 5.99
C ARG A 24 1.68 -0.16 7.15
N HIS A 25 0.76 -0.11 8.12
CA HIS A 25 0.75 -1.10 9.20
C HIS A 25 0.27 -2.45 8.68
N SER A 26 -0.83 -2.48 7.94
CA SER A 26 -1.41 -3.71 7.39
C SER A 26 -0.39 -4.49 6.56
N ILE A 27 0.24 -3.84 5.59
CA ILE A 27 1.25 -4.47 4.72
C ILE A 27 2.53 -4.82 5.50
N ARG A 28 2.84 -4.10 6.59
CA ARG A 28 4.01 -4.46 7.43
C ARG A 28 3.75 -5.72 8.24
N ASP A 29 2.51 -5.96 8.67
CA ASP A 29 2.13 -7.19 9.37
C ASP A 29 2.23 -8.42 8.43
N GLU A 30 1.98 -8.23 7.12
CA GLU A 30 2.19 -9.28 6.11
C GLU A 30 3.68 -9.55 5.81
N PHE A 31 4.50 -8.50 5.78
CA PHE A 31 5.93 -8.56 5.45
C PHE A 31 6.80 -7.95 6.57
N PRO A 32 6.85 -8.58 7.76
CA PRO A 32 7.50 -8.01 8.94
C PRO A 32 9.01 -7.88 8.80
N THR A 33 9.63 -8.78 8.03
CA THR A 33 11.09 -8.83 7.83
C THR A 33 11.52 -8.60 6.38
N ASP A 34 10.58 -8.55 5.43
CA ASP A 34 10.86 -8.32 4.02
C ASP A 34 10.55 -6.88 3.63
N ASP A 35 11.54 -6.01 3.82
CA ASP A 35 11.44 -4.59 3.49
C ASP A 35 11.22 -4.33 2.00
N MET A 36 11.72 -5.21 1.12
CA MET A 36 11.57 -5.06 -0.33
C MET A 36 10.12 -5.34 -0.75
N MET A 37 9.55 -6.46 -0.28
CA MET A 37 8.16 -6.82 -0.57
C MET A 37 7.18 -5.85 0.08
N TYR A 38 7.47 -5.39 1.30
CA TYR A 38 6.73 -4.31 1.96
C TYR A 38 6.69 -3.04 1.10
N GLU A 39 7.85 -2.54 0.67
CA GLU A 39 7.94 -1.32 -0.13
C GLU A 39 7.29 -1.48 -1.52
N LEU A 40 7.42 -2.66 -2.14
CA LEU A 40 6.81 -2.98 -3.43
C LEU A 40 5.29 -3.06 -3.35
N HIS A 41 4.75 -3.74 -2.33
CA HIS A 41 3.30 -3.89 -2.16
C HIS A 41 2.65 -2.52 -1.91
N LEU A 42 3.24 -1.69 -1.04
CA LEU A 42 2.82 -0.30 -0.82
C LEU A 42 2.81 0.50 -2.11
N LEU A 43 3.86 0.38 -2.93
CA LEU A 43 3.93 1.06 -4.21
C LEU A 43 2.78 0.63 -5.13
N ARG A 44 2.55 -0.68 -5.27
CA ARG A 44 1.49 -1.24 -6.12
C ARG A 44 0.10 -0.81 -5.67
N ALA A 45 -0.18 -0.84 -4.38
CA ALA A 45 -1.45 -0.35 -3.85
C ALA A 45 -1.63 1.15 -4.12
N CYS A 46 -0.59 1.96 -3.92
CA CYS A 46 -0.65 3.40 -4.24
C CYS A 46 -0.86 3.65 -5.74
N MET A 47 -0.26 2.84 -6.62
CA MET A 47 -0.47 2.94 -8.08
C MET A 47 -1.89 2.53 -8.46
N ALA A 48 -2.41 1.44 -7.91
CA ALA A 48 -3.78 1.01 -8.17
C ALA A 48 -4.82 2.06 -7.77
N ILE A 49 -4.58 2.76 -6.65
CA ILE A 49 -5.39 3.89 -6.20
C ILE A 49 -5.22 5.10 -7.14
N LYS A 50 -3.97 5.42 -7.52
CA LYS A 50 -3.67 6.53 -8.42
C LYS A 50 -4.39 6.38 -9.77
N ASP A 51 -4.35 5.18 -10.32
CA ASP A 51 -4.89 4.87 -11.64
C ASP A 51 -6.40 4.59 -11.60
N GLY A 52 -7.02 4.63 -10.41
CA GLY A 52 -8.46 4.50 -10.22
C GLY A 52 -8.99 3.07 -10.32
N TYR A 53 -8.11 2.05 -10.27
CA TYR A 53 -8.53 0.65 -10.27
C TYR A 53 -9.21 0.25 -8.96
N ILE A 54 -8.78 0.84 -7.84
CA ILE A 54 -9.35 0.61 -6.50
C ILE A 54 -9.40 1.93 -5.71
N THR A 55 -10.29 2.01 -4.75
CA THR A 55 -10.31 3.10 -3.77
C THR A 55 -9.40 2.79 -2.58
N VAL A 56 -9.02 3.83 -1.83
CA VAL A 56 -8.22 3.65 -0.60
C VAL A 56 -8.96 2.80 0.43
N ASP A 57 -10.29 2.90 0.50
CA ASP A 57 -11.09 2.10 1.42
C ASP A 57 -11.21 0.64 0.99
N GLU A 58 -11.22 0.35 -0.31
CA GLU A 58 -11.14 -1.01 -0.82
C GLU A 58 -9.76 -1.62 -0.56
N ALA A 59 -8.68 -0.87 -0.79
CA ALA A 59 -7.33 -1.32 -0.48
C ALA A 59 -7.16 -1.70 1.00
N LEU A 60 -7.85 -1.00 1.91
CA LEU A 60 -7.88 -1.30 3.35
C LEU A 60 -8.81 -2.48 3.72
N LYS A 61 -9.73 -2.88 2.83
CA LYS A 61 -10.70 -3.97 3.05
C LYS A 61 -10.32 -5.27 2.35
N SER A 62 -9.59 -5.19 1.24
CA SER A 62 -9.27 -6.33 0.38
C SER A 62 -8.22 -7.28 0.96
N GLU A 63 -7.64 -6.98 2.12
CA GLU A 63 -6.69 -7.85 2.81
C GLU A 63 -7.41 -8.90 3.66
N SER A 64 -8.34 -9.63 3.04
CA SER A 64 -8.66 -11.01 3.45
C SER A 64 -7.83 -11.95 2.58
N PRO A 65 -7.12 -12.92 3.15
CA PRO A 65 -6.12 -13.68 2.44
C PRO A 65 -6.76 -14.44 1.29
N VAL A 66 -6.24 -14.24 0.08
CA VAL A 66 -6.38 -15.23 -1.00
C VAL A 66 -5.60 -16.46 -0.53
N LYS A 67 -6.28 -17.34 0.21
CA LYS A 67 -5.91 -18.76 0.30
C LYS A 67 -6.19 -19.36 -1.07
N ALA A 68 -5.14 -19.61 -1.84
CA ALA A 68 -5.13 -20.59 -2.92
C ALA A 68 -3.97 -21.55 -2.64
#